data_AF-A0A2M7EK00-F1
#
_entry.id   AF-A0A2M7EK00-F1
#
_cell.length_a   1.000
_cell.length_b   1.000
_cell.length_c   1.000
_cell.angle_alpha   90.00
_cell.angle_beta   90.00
_cell.angle_gamma   90.00
#
_symmetry.space_group_name_H-M   'P 1'
#
loop_
_entity.id
_entity.type
_entity.pdbx_description
1 polymer ?
#
loop_
_entity_poly.entity_id
_entity_poly.type
_entity_poly.pdbx_seq_one_letter_code
_entity_poly.pdbx_strand_id
1 'polypeptide(L)'
;MSTTKAPDSKAAFNQLETMLDEYLGKKAPAMPENIKETLVSFAPYLAIIGIVISLPAIFAILGIGAMMGPFSAFMGVSYLGTYGVTYYIGIVGLIISAVLEALAIQGLFKRSMNAWRLMYYASLVTFVASILQGNLSSAIIGGLIGLYILFQVKSMYK
;
A
#
# COMPACT_ATOMS: atom_id res chain seq x y z
N MET A 1 -34.16 19.80 4.52
CA MET A 1 -32.73 20.06 4.21
C MET A 1 -31.92 19.10 5.05
N SER A 2 -31.59 17.93 4.51
CA SER A 2 -30.84 16.90 5.23
C SER A 2 -29.36 17.28 5.16
N THR A 3 -28.79 17.72 6.27
CA THR A 3 -27.34 17.94 6.39
C THR A 3 -26.65 16.58 6.37
N THR A 4 -26.18 16.15 5.21
CA THR A 4 -25.24 15.03 5.09
C THR A 4 -23.95 15.43 5.79
N LYS A 5 -23.86 15.15 7.10
CA LYS A 5 -22.63 15.23 7.88
C LYS A 5 -21.60 14.37 7.14
N ALA A 6 -20.54 14.99 6.63
CA ALA A 6 -19.47 14.27 5.95
C ALA A 6 -19.04 13.09 6.83
N PRO A 7 -18.91 11.88 6.27
CA PRO A 7 -18.53 10.72 7.07
C PRO A 7 -17.23 11.03 7.79
N ASP A 8 -17.22 10.78 9.11
CA ASP A 8 -15.99 10.83 9.89
C ASP A 8 -15.00 9.87 9.23
N SER A 9 -13.92 10.41 8.66
CA SER A 9 -12.92 9.64 7.92
C SER A 9 -12.44 8.41 8.70
N LYS A 10 -12.31 8.52 10.03
CA LYS A 10 -11.94 7.40 10.90
C LYS A 10 -13.00 6.30 10.91
N ALA A 11 -14.28 6.68 10.92
CA ALA A 11 -15.38 5.72 10.86
C ALA A 11 -15.38 4.97 9.52
N ALA A 12 -15.10 5.65 8.40
CA ALA A 12 -15.00 5.02 7.08
C ALA A 12 -13.85 4.00 7.02
N PHE A 13 -12.66 4.34 7.55
CA PHE A 13 -11.53 3.40 7.60
C PHE A 13 -11.82 2.17 8.46
N ASN A 14 -12.47 2.35 9.61
CA ASN A 14 -12.85 1.24 10.49
C ASN A 14 -13.92 0.33 9.85
N GLN A 15 -14.88 0.91 9.13
CA GLN A 15 -15.87 0.16 8.37
C GLN A 15 -15.20 -0.67 7.26
N LEU A 16 -14.28 -0.07 6.51
CA LEU A 16 -13.52 -0.76 5.47
C LEU A 16 -12.68 -1.91 6.05
N GLU A 17 -11.98 -1.68 7.16
CA GLU A 17 -11.21 -2.72 7.84
C GLU A 17 -12.11 -3.89 8.27
N THR A 18 -13.29 -3.59 8.81
CA THR A 18 -14.25 -4.61 9.25
C THR A 18 -14.78 -5.42 8.07
N MET A 19 -15.12 -4.75 6.97
CA MET A 19 -15.56 -5.40 5.74
C MET A 19 -14.46 -6.31 5.18
N LEU A 20 -13.22 -5.81 5.08
CA LEU A 20 -12.10 -6.60 4.59
C LEU A 20 -11.76 -7.77 5.52
N ASP A 21 -11.90 -7.63 6.83
CA ASP A 21 -11.75 -8.72 7.79
C ASP A 21 -12.80 -9.82 7.57
N GLU A 22 -14.05 -9.44 7.30
CA GLU A 22 -15.12 -10.39 7.00
C GLU A 22 -14.83 -11.19 5.73
N TYR A 23 -14.41 -10.53 4.65
CA TYR A 23 -14.20 -11.19 3.36
C TYR A 23 -12.83 -11.88 3.25
N LEU A 24 -11.75 -11.20 3.61
CA LEU A 24 -10.38 -11.68 3.44
C LEU A 24 -9.86 -12.45 4.65
N GLY A 25 -10.33 -12.14 5.85
CA GLY A 25 -9.94 -12.86 7.07
C GLY A 25 -10.78 -14.12 7.30
N LYS A 26 -12.11 -13.98 7.21
CA LYS A 26 -13.05 -15.04 7.65
C LYS A 26 -13.63 -15.89 6.51
N LYS A 27 -14.00 -15.29 5.38
CA LYS A 27 -14.62 -16.01 4.25
C LYS A 27 -13.60 -16.58 3.26
N ALA A 28 -12.44 -15.95 3.11
CA ALA A 28 -11.38 -16.46 2.25
C ALA A 28 -10.73 -17.73 2.86
N PRO A 29 -10.10 -18.59 2.03
CA PRO A 29 -9.44 -19.80 2.51
C PRO A 29 -8.48 -19.50 3.66
N ALA A 30 -8.66 -20.19 4.78
CA ALA A 30 -7.84 -19.98 5.96
C ALA A 30 -6.42 -20.52 5.73
N MET A 31 -5.43 -19.70 6.08
CA MET A 31 -4.04 -20.08 5.99
C MET A 31 -3.63 -20.97 7.18
N PRO A 32 -2.86 -22.06 6.96
CA PRO A 32 -2.28 -22.86 8.04
C PRO A 32 -1.43 -22.02 9.01
N GLU A 33 -1.47 -22.37 10.29
CA GLU A 33 -0.83 -21.59 11.36
C GLU A 33 0.69 -21.47 11.19
N ASN A 34 1.34 -22.54 10.72
CA ASN A 34 2.78 -22.56 10.43
C ASN A 34 3.16 -21.53 9.35
N ILE A 35 2.30 -21.34 8.33
CA ILE A 35 2.55 -20.36 7.27
C ILE A 35 2.35 -18.94 7.83
N LYS A 36 1.30 -18.71 8.63
CA LYS A 36 1.08 -17.42 9.30
C LYS A 36 2.26 -17.03 10.17
N GLU A 37 2.76 -17.96 10.99
CA GLU A 37 3.92 -17.72 11.85
C GLU A 37 5.17 -17.41 11.04
N THR A 38 5.41 -18.15 9.96
CA THR A 38 6.52 -17.91 9.04
C THR A 38 6.42 -16.50 8.44
N LEU A 39 5.27 -16.12 7.90
CA LEU A 39 5.06 -14.80 7.29
C LEU A 39 5.26 -13.66 8.30
N VAL A 40 4.73 -13.80 9.52
CA VAL A 40 4.89 -12.79 10.57
C VAL A 40 6.34 -12.69 11.05
N SER A 41 7.07 -13.81 11.07
CA SER A 41 8.50 -13.80 11.40
C SER A 41 9.34 -13.10 10.33
N PHE A 42 8.96 -13.21 9.06
CA PHE A 42 9.64 -12.56 7.93
C PHE A 42 9.16 -11.12 7.67
N ALA A 43 7.97 -10.74 8.14
CA ALA A 43 7.38 -9.42 7.88
C ALA A 43 8.31 -8.22 8.14
N PRO A 44 9.07 -8.16 9.26
CA PRO A 44 10.01 -7.05 9.48
C PRO A 44 11.11 -6.99 8.43
N TYR A 45 11.63 -8.15 8.02
CA TYR A 45 12.69 -8.25 7.01
C TYR A 45 12.16 -7.89 5.62
N LEU A 46 10.95 -8.31 5.29
CA LEU A 46 10.29 -7.93 4.04
C LEU A 46 10.07 -6.41 3.97
N ALA A 47 9.66 -5.78 5.07
CA ALA A 47 9.52 -4.33 5.14
C ALA A 47 10.87 -3.60 4.96
N ILE A 48 11.94 -4.09 5.62
CA ILE A 48 13.30 -3.54 5.43
C ILE A 48 13.73 -3.65 3.97
N ILE A 49 13.56 -4.82 3.35
CA ILE A 49 13.89 -5.03 1.94
C ILE A 49 13.05 -4.10 1.04
N GLY A 50 11.76 -3.97 1.33
CA GLY A 50 10.86 -3.05 0.63
C GLY A 50 11.35 -1.61 0.65
N ILE A 51 11.82 -1.13 1.80
CA ILE A 51 12.39 0.22 1.95
C ILE A 51 13.72 0.35 1.20
N VAL A 52 14.61 -0.65 1.33
CA VAL A 52 15.91 -0.65 0.65
C VAL A 52 15.75 -0.65 -0.88
N ILE A 53 14.72 -1.30 -1.42
CA ILE A 53 14.43 -1.31 -2.87
C ILE A 53 13.69 -0.04 -3.30
N SER A 54 12.70 0.40 -2.50
CA SER A 54 11.89 1.58 -2.85
C SER A 54 12.70 2.85 -2.81
N LEU A 55 13.70 2.99 -1.94
CA LEU A 55 14.46 4.23 -1.82
C LEU A 55 15.25 4.58 -3.11
N PRO A 56 16.09 3.67 -3.69
CA PRO A 56 16.68 3.89 -5.01
C PRO A 56 15.64 4.08 -6.11
N ALA A 57 14.52 3.33 -6.08
CA ALA A 57 13.46 3.46 -7.07
C ALA A 57 12.82 4.86 -7.03
N ILE A 58 12.53 5.39 -5.83
CA ILE A 58 12.02 6.75 -5.64
C ILE A 58 12.99 7.76 -6.23
N PHE A 59 14.29 7.66 -5.93
CA PHE A 59 15.29 8.58 -6.49
C PHE A 59 15.43 8.47 -8.01
N ALA A 60 15.42 7.25 -8.56
CA ALA A 60 15.49 7.03 -10.00
C ALA A 60 14.27 7.64 -10.71
N ILE A 61 13.07 7.40 -10.19
CA ILE A 61 11.82 7.95 -10.73
C ILE A 61 11.82 9.48 -10.61
N LEU A 62 12.19 10.05 -9.46
CA LEU A 62 12.30 11.50 -9.32
C LEU A 62 13.34 12.10 -10.30
N GLY A 63 14.49 11.45 -10.47
CA GLY A 63 15.54 11.86 -11.40
C GLY A 63 15.07 11.84 -12.86
N ILE A 64 14.41 10.75 -13.29
CA ILE A 64 13.81 10.64 -14.63
C ILE A 64 12.78 11.76 -14.83
N GLY A 65 11.91 11.99 -13.84
CA GLY A 65 10.90 13.06 -13.91
C GLY A 65 11.52 14.45 -14.06
N ALA A 66 12.60 14.73 -13.32
CA ALA A 66 13.32 16.00 -13.41
C ALA A 66 14.02 16.18 -14.77
N MET A 67 14.63 15.13 -15.31
CA MET A 67 15.30 15.16 -16.62
C MET A 67 14.31 15.32 -17.77
N MET A 68 13.15 14.67 -17.69
CA MET A 68 12.13 14.71 -18.75
C MET A 68 11.23 15.96 -18.69
N GLY A 69 11.19 16.65 -17.55
CA GLY A 69 10.39 17.85 -17.33
C GLY A 69 10.53 18.93 -18.42
N PRO A 70 11.74 19.35 -18.80
CA PRO A 70 11.94 20.34 -19.87
C PRO A 70 11.48 19.88 -21.26
N PHE A 71 11.45 18.56 -21.51
CA PHE A 71 11.03 17.98 -22.78
C PHE A 71 9.53 17.71 -22.84
N SER A 72 8.80 17.90 -21.74
CA SER A 72 7.35 17.67 -21.64
C SER A 72 6.53 18.42 -22.69
N ALA A 73 6.92 19.66 -23.01
CA ALA A 73 6.26 20.49 -24.01
C ALA A 73 6.40 19.96 -25.44
N PHE A 74 7.47 19.19 -25.73
CA PHE A 74 7.75 18.63 -27.06
C PHE A 74 7.13 17.25 -27.28
N MET A 75 6.75 16.56 -26.21
CA MET A 75 6.27 15.17 -26.22
C MET A 75 4.74 15.05 -26.40
N GLY A 76 4.02 16.18 -26.43
CA GLY A 76 2.57 16.23 -26.72
C GLY A 76 1.70 15.46 -25.72
N VAL A 77 0.48 15.09 -26.14
CA VAL A 77 -0.54 14.41 -25.29
C VAL A 77 -0.03 13.08 -24.73
N SER A 78 0.92 12.42 -25.41
CA SER A 78 1.58 11.18 -24.95
C SER A 78 2.35 11.35 -23.63
N TYR A 79 2.84 12.57 -23.35
CA TYR A 79 3.48 12.91 -22.08
C TYR A 79 2.49 12.93 -20.91
N LEU A 80 1.25 13.40 -21.14
CA LEU A 80 0.20 13.45 -20.11
C LEU A 80 -0.22 12.05 -19.63
N GLY A 81 -0.11 11.02 -20.47
CA GLY A 81 -0.42 9.64 -20.10
C GLY A 81 0.70 8.94 -19.32
N THR A 82 1.96 9.15 -19.72
CA THR A 82 3.11 8.38 -19.19
C THR A 82 3.86 9.10 -18.06
N TYR A 83 3.93 10.44 -18.11
CA TYR A 83 4.67 11.29 -17.19
C TYR A 83 3.81 12.44 -16.61
N GLY A 84 2.49 12.36 -16.80
CA GLY A 84 1.52 13.35 -16.32
C GLY A 84 1.04 13.07 -14.90
N VAL A 85 -0.22 13.40 -14.60
CA VAL A 85 -0.77 13.32 -13.23
C VAL A 85 -0.67 11.90 -12.63
N THR A 86 -0.86 10.86 -13.45
CA THR A 86 -0.74 9.45 -13.05
C THR A 86 0.64 9.08 -12.53
N TYR A 87 1.70 9.65 -13.12
CA TYR A 87 3.08 9.45 -12.70
C TYR A 87 3.33 9.96 -11.29
N TYR A 88 2.88 11.20 -11.00
CA TYR A 88 3.03 11.79 -9.68
C TYR A 88 2.16 11.11 -8.63
N ILE A 89 0.97 10.62 -8.99
CA ILE A 89 0.15 9.77 -8.10
C ILE A 89 0.94 8.52 -7.69
N GLY A 90 1.62 7.87 -8.64
CA GLY A 90 2.44 6.69 -8.35
C GLY A 90 3.61 7.00 -7.41
N ILE A 91 4.34 8.10 -7.65
CA ILE A 91 5.44 8.53 -6.78
C ILE A 91 4.95 8.83 -5.38
N VAL A 92 3.89 9.64 -5.24
CA VAL A 92 3.35 10.03 -3.93
C VAL A 92 2.85 8.79 -3.19
N GLY A 93 2.15 7.89 -3.87
CA GLY A 93 1.73 6.61 -3.29
C GLY A 93 2.91 5.77 -2.79
N LEU A 94 3.96 5.64 -3.61
CA LEU A 94 5.18 4.90 -3.25
C LEU A 94 5.88 5.51 -2.03
N ILE A 95 6.03 6.83 -1.99
CA ILE A 95 6.66 7.54 -0.86
C ILE A 95 5.84 7.34 0.42
N ILE A 96 4.52 7.55 0.38
CA ILE A 96 3.66 7.39 1.55
C ILE A 96 3.73 5.96 2.06
N SER A 97 3.62 4.96 1.19
CA SER A 97 3.71 3.54 1.58
C SER A 97 5.08 3.21 2.18
N ALA A 98 6.18 3.66 1.59
CA ALA A 98 7.52 3.43 2.12
C ALA A 98 7.71 4.05 3.52
N VAL A 99 7.16 5.24 3.76
CA VAL A 99 7.17 5.87 5.10
C VAL A 99 6.36 5.05 6.10
N LEU A 100 5.16 4.61 5.73
CA LEU A 100 4.31 3.80 6.61
C LEU A 100 4.97 2.45 6.96
N GLU A 101 5.59 1.79 5.99
CA GLU A 101 6.36 0.57 6.19
C GLU A 101 7.56 0.81 7.12
N ALA A 102 8.28 1.92 6.93
CA ALA A 102 9.41 2.28 7.79
C ALA A 102 9.00 2.48 9.25
N LEU A 103 7.88 3.16 9.47
CA LEU A 103 7.29 3.34 10.80
C LEU A 103 6.78 2.01 11.40
N ALA A 104 6.34 1.07 10.56
CA ALA A 104 5.87 -0.23 11.00
C ALA A 104 7.00 -1.15 11.50
N ILE A 105 8.22 -1.05 10.97
CA ILE A 105 9.34 -1.99 11.24
C ILE A 105 9.48 -2.32 12.73
N GLN A 106 9.61 -1.30 13.58
CA GLN A 106 9.85 -1.52 15.01
C GLN A 106 8.70 -2.26 15.69
N GLY A 107 7.46 -2.03 15.26
CA GLY A 107 6.30 -2.74 15.77
C GLY A 107 6.11 -4.11 15.13
N LEU A 108 6.56 -4.34 13.89
CA LEU A 108 6.56 -5.65 13.25
C LEU A 108 7.44 -6.64 14.01
N PHE A 109 8.62 -6.23 14.47
CA PHE A 109 9.47 -7.05 15.34
C PHE A 109 8.77 -7.45 16.65
N LYS A 110 7.90 -6.59 17.16
CA LYS A 110 7.13 -6.80 18.39
C LYS A 110 5.74 -7.43 18.14
N ARG A 111 5.40 -7.71 16.87
CA ARG A 111 4.08 -8.18 16.43
C ARG A 111 2.95 -7.31 17.01
N SER A 112 3.10 -5.99 16.97
CA SER A 112 2.10 -5.07 17.51
C SER A 112 0.95 -4.81 16.54
N MET A 113 -0.28 -4.71 17.06
CA MET A 113 -1.46 -4.37 16.26
C MET A 113 -1.31 -3.01 15.56
N ASN A 114 -0.59 -2.07 16.17
CA ASN A 114 -0.29 -0.79 15.55
C ASN A 114 0.57 -0.94 14.29
N ALA A 115 1.57 -1.83 14.28
CA ALA A 115 2.35 -2.10 13.07
C ALA A 115 1.52 -2.79 11.99
N TRP A 116 0.65 -3.72 12.37
CA TRP A 116 -0.29 -4.32 11.43
C TRP A 116 -1.17 -3.26 10.75
N ARG A 117 -1.69 -2.29 11.52
CA ARG A 117 -2.47 -1.17 10.96
C ARG A 117 -1.66 -0.28 10.03
N LEU A 118 -0.39 -0.01 10.34
CA LEU A 118 0.50 0.75 9.44
C LEU A 118 0.73 0.01 8.11
N MET A 119 0.95 -1.30 8.17
CA MET A 119 1.05 -2.14 6.97
C MET A 119 -0.25 -2.15 6.17
N TYR A 120 -1.40 -2.21 6.85
CA TYR A 120 -2.72 -2.11 6.22
C TYR A 120 -2.89 -0.80 5.46
N TYR A 121 -2.51 0.33 6.06
CA TYR A 121 -2.57 1.62 5.39
C TYR A 121 -1.57 1.71 4.23
N ALA A 122 -0.36 1.16 4.36
CA ALA A 122 0.61 1.08 3.27
C ALA A 122 0.06 0.29 2.07
N SER A 123 -0.58 -0.86 2.33
CA SER A 123 -1.23 -1.69 1.31
C SER A 123 -2.45 -0.99 0.67
N LEU A 124 -3.25 -0.25 1.44
CA LEU A 124 -4.34 0.53 0.86
C LEU A 124 -3.84 1.67 -0.04
N VAL A 125 -2.80 2.39 0.37
CA VAL A 125 -2.22 3.47 -0.42
C VAL A 125 -1.68 2.94 -1.74
N THR A 126 -0.92 1.84 -1.72
CA THR A 126 -0.41 1.21 -2.95
C THR A 126 -1.53 0.70 -3.84
N PHE A 127 -2.58 0.09 -3.27
CA PHE A 127 -3.73 -0.38 -4.01
C PHE A 127 -4.49 0.76 -4.71
N VAL A 128 -4.82 1.82 -3.98
CA VAL A 128 -5.51 3.01 -4.52
C VAL A 128 -4.64 3.68 -5.59
N ALA A 129 -3.35 3.87 -5.33
CA ALA A 129 -2.43 4.43 -6.32
C ALA A 129 -2.38 3.58 -7.59
N SER A 130 -2.38 2.24 -7.48
CA SER A 130 -2.34 1.34 -8.64
C SER A 130 -3.62 1.44 -9.48
N ILE A 131 -4.79 1.55 -8.84
CA ILE A 131 -6.08 1.75 -9.52
C ILE A 131 -6.09 3.09 -10.26
N LEU A 132 -5.67 4.17 -9.60
CA LEU A 132 -5.63 5.51 -10.19
C LEU A 132 -4.67 5.61 -11.37
N GLN A 133 -3.63 4.77 -11.40
CA GLN A 133 -2.70 4.64 -12.51
C GLN A 133 -3.21 3.73 -13.64
N GLY A 134 -4.38 3.09 -13.48
CA GLY A 134 -4.89 2.11 -14.44
C GLY A 134 -4.12 0.78 -14.45
N ASN A 135 -3.24 0.55 -13.47
CA ASN A 135 -2.42 -0.64 -13.36
C ASN A 135 -3.15 -1.73 -12.57
N LEU A 136 -4.17 -2.32 -13.22
CA LEU A 136 -5.03 -3.34 -12.60
C LEU A 136 -4.26 -4.61 -12.24
N SER A 137 -3.24 -4.99 -13.01
CA SER A 137 -2.40 -6.15 -12.69
C SER A 137 -1.66 -5.96 -11.37
N SER A 138 -1.07 -4.80 -11.14
CA SER A 138 -0.39 -4.49 -9.87
C SER A 138 -1.39 -4.32 -8.72
N ALA A 139 -2.57 -3.75 -8.98
CA ALA A 139 -3.62 -3.64 -7.97
C ALA A 139 -4.11 -5.02 -7.49
N ILE A 140 -4.29 -5.98 -8.41
CA ILE A 140 -4.75 -7.32 -8.06
C ILE A 140 -3.63 -8.13 -7.39
N ILE A 141 -2.46 -8.22 -8.03
CA ILE A 141 -1.37 -9.09 -7.56
C ILE A 141 -0.70 -8.51 -6.31
N GLY A 142 -0.38 -7.22 -6.30
CA GLY A 142 0.28 -6.57 -5.17
C GLY A 142 -0.70 -6.14 -4.08
N GLY A 143 -1.83 -5.57 -4.47
CA GLY A 143 -2.80 -5.00 -3.52
C GLY A 143 -3.72 -6.06 -2.90
N LEU A 144 -4.50 -6.78 -3.70
CA LEU A 144 -5.50 -7.73 -3.16
C LEU A 144 -4.85 -8.94 -2.48
N ILE A 145 -3.80 -9.52 -3.08
CA ILE A 145 -3.08 -10.65 -2.44
C ILE A 145 -2.37 -10.18 -1.18
N GLY A 146 -1.71 -9.00 -1.23
CA GLY A 146 -1.07 -8.40 -0.05
C GLY A 146 -2.06 -8.18 1.09
N LEU A 147 -3.22 -7.60 0.79
CA LEU A 147 -4.30 -7.42 1.76
C LEU A 147 -4.81 -8.77 2.30
N TYR A 148 -5.02 -9.78 1.44
CA TYR A 148 -5.43 -11.11 1.88
C TYR A 148 -4.43 -11.70 2.89
N ILE A 149 -3.13 -11.70 2.57
CA ILE A 149 -2.09 -12.18 3.47
C ILE A 149 -2.13 -11.40 4.79
N LEU A 150 -2.24 -10.07 4.71
CA LEU A 150 -2.26 -9.19 5.87
C LEU A 150 -3.43 -9.51 6.81
N PHE A 151 -4.63 -9.67 6.29
CA PHE A 151 -5.81 -10.03 7.08
C PHE A 151 -5.72 -11.45 7.64
N GLN A 152 -5.13 -12.41 6.92
CA GLN A 152 -4.92 -13.77 7.40
C GLN A 152 -3.96 -13.83 8.61
N VAL A 153 -2.93 -12.98 8.63
CA VAL A 153 -1.96 -12.95 9.74
C VAL A 153 -2.37 -12.00 10.87
N LYS A 154 -3.48 -11.26 10.74
CA LYS A 154 -3.94 -10.29 11.74
C LYS A 154 -4.05 -10.88 13.15
N SER A 155 -4.50 -12.15 13.26
CA SER A 155 -4.64 -12.86 14.53
C SER A 155 -3.32 -13.06 15.30
N MET A 156 -2.18 -12.94 14.62
CA MET A 156 -0.85 -13.10 15.21
C MET A 156 -0.30 -11.81 15.84
N TYR A 157 -0.95 -10.67 15.59
CA TYR A 157 -0.58 -9.37 16.13
C TYR A 157 -1.40 -9.04 17.37
N LYS A 158 -0.77 -8.40 18.36
CA LYS A 158 -1.37 -8.07 19.66
C LYS A 158 -1.36 -6.57 19.93
#